data_AF-A0A2M8NES0-F1
#
_entry.id   AF-A0A2M8NES0-F1
#
_cell.length_a   1.000
_cell.length_b   1.000
_cell.length_c   1.000
_cell.angle_alpha   90.00
_cell.angle_beta   90.00
_cell.angle_gamma   90.00
#
_symmetry.space_group_name_H-M   'P 1'
#
loop_
_entity.id
_entity.type
_entity.pdbx_description
1 polymer ?
#
loop_
_entity_poly.entity_id
_entity_poly.type
_entity_poly.pdbx_seq_one_letter_code
_entity_poly.pdbx_strand_id
1 'polypeptide(L)'
;LVDQLATDLTELAREGKLDPVVGRETEIERVIQILSRRRKNNPALIGEPGVGKTAIVEGLAQRIVNGETPKPLLNKRVLQLDVGSLVAGTMYRGQFEERLKRVIEELKSSDSILFIDEVHM
;
A
#
# COMPACT_ATOMS: atom_id res chain seq x y z
N LEU A 1 -2.62 -7.26 -14.28
CA LEU A 1 -3.26 -8.09 -13.23
C LEU A 1 -3.39 -7.29 -11.93
N VAL A 2 -2.42 -6.43 -11.62
CA VAL A 2 -2.42 -5.56 -10.45
C VAL A 2 -3.72 -4.75 -10.30
N ASP A 3 -4.23 -4.13 -11.36
CA ASP A 3 -5.47 -3.33 -11.26
C ASP A 3 -6.75 -4.16 -10.98
N GLN A 4 -6.68 -5.49 -11.09
CA GLN A 4 -7.80 -6.40 -10.72
C GLN A 4 -7.67 -6.93 -9.29
N LEU A 5 -6.47 -6.89 -8.71
CA LEU A 5 -6.16 -7.51 -7.40
C LEU A 5 -5.74 -6.48 -6.35
N ALA A 6 -5.49 -5.25 -6.77
CA ALA A 6 -5.09 -4.15 -5.91
C ALA A 6 -5.95 -2.92 -6.17
N THR A 7 -6.23 -2.18 -5.10
CA THR A 7 -6.91 -0.90 -5.14
C THR A 7 -5.89 0.22 -5.17
N ASP A 8 -6.05 1.19 -6.08
CA ASP A 8 -5.19 2.37 -6.15
C ASP A 8 -5.66 3.46 -5.19
N LEU A 9 -5.01 3.54 -4.03
CA LEU A 9 -5.33 4.54 -3.01
C LEU A 9 -4.94 5.95 -3.45
N THR A 10 -3.92 6.10 -4.30
CA THR A 10 -3.55 7.43 -4.83
C THR A 10 -4.59 7.97 -5.79
N GLU A 11 -5.22 7.10 -6.59
CA GLU A 11 -6.32 7.52 -7.46
C GLU A 11 -7.55 7.89 -6.64
N LEU A 12 -7.93 7.07 -5.65
CA LEU A 12 -9.03 7.40 -4.73
C LEU A 12 -8.78 8.72 -3.99
N ALA A 13 -7.53 9.01 -3.62
CA ALA A 13 -7.15 10.28 -3.01
C ALA A 13 -7.33 11.47 -3.97
N ARG A 14 -6.93 11.34 -5.24
CA ARG A 14 -7.14 12.37 -6.28
C ARG A 14 -8.62 12.64 -6.53
N GLU A 15 -9.44 11.59 -6.48
CA GLU A 15 -10.88 11.67 -6.66
C GLU A 15 -11.61 12.17 -5.40
N GLY A 16 -10.91 12.37 -4.27
CA GLY A 16 -11.51 12.80 -3.01
C GLY A 16 -12.41 11.73 -2.36
N LYS A 17 -12.20 10.45 -2.68
CA LYS A 17 -12.97 9.31 -2.17
C LYS A 17 -12.42 8.72 -0.87
N LEU A 18 -11.22 9.13 -0.46
CA LEU A 18 -10.65 8.74 0.83
C LEU A 18 -11.10 9.69 1.93
N ASP A 19 -11.48 9.14 3.07
CA ASP A 19 -11.83 9.93 4.25
C ASP A 19 -10.62 10.75 4.74
N PRO A 20 -10.85 11.98 5.25
CA PRO A 20 -9.78 12.78 5.83
C PRO A 20 -9.23 12.11 7.09
N VAL A 21 -7.92 11.86 7.11
CA VAL A 21 -7.26 11.21 8.23
C VAL A 21 -6.94 12.24 9.31
N VAL A 22 -7.40 12.00 10.55
CA VAL A 22 -7.22 12.91 11.70
C VAL A 22 -6.46 12.19 12.81
N GLY A 23 -5.44 12.84 13.39
CA GLY A 23 -4.76 12.35 14.60
C GLY A 23 -3.76 11.21 14.36
N ARG A 24 -3.30 11.04 13.11
CA ARG A 24 -2.31 10.02 12.69
C ARG A 24 -1.07 10.63 12.02
N GLU A 25 -0.86 11.93 12.22
CA GLU A 25 0.17 12.70 11.53
C GLU A 25 1.58 12.16 11.85
N THR A 26 1.81 11.77 13.11
CA THR A 26 3.11 11.25 13.56
C THR A 26 3.41 9.89 12.93
N GLU A 27 2.41 9.01 12.84
CA GLU A 27 2.55 7.69 12.22
C GLU A 27 2.76 7.80 10.71
N ILE A 28 2.01 8.67 10.03
CA ILE A 28 2.16 8.92 8.59
C ILE A 28 3.56 9.47 8.30
N GLU A 29 4.03 10.45 9.08
CA GLU A 29 5.39 10.99 8.96
C GLU A 29 6.45 9.90 9.17
N ARG A 30 6.23 9.02 10.15
CA ARG A 30 7.15 7.92 10.41
C ARG A 30 7.22 6.96 9.24
N VAL A 31 6.09 6.64 8.61
CA VAL A 31 6.02 5.80 7.41
C VAL A 31 6.79 6.46 6.25
N ILE A 32 6.54 7.75 5.99
CA ILE A 32 7.25 8.53 4.96
C ILE A 32 8.77 8.51 5.19
N GLN A 33 9.21 8.74 6.43
CA GLN A 33 10.62 8.70 6.80
C GLN A 33 11.25 7.32 6.55
N ILE A 34 10.53 6.23 6.86
CA ILE A 34 11.04 4.87 6.65
C ILE A 34 11.14 4.56 5.16
N LEU A 35 10.08 4.83 4.39
CA LEU A 35 10.05 4.59 2.93
C LEU A 35 11.14 5.36 2.19
N SER A 36 11.51 6.55 2.69
CA SER A 36 12.56 7.39 2.10
C SER A 36 14.00 6.92 2.38
N ARG A 37 14.21 5.86 3.18
CA ARG A 37 15.56 5.35 3.52
C ARG A 37 16.16 4.57 2.36
N ARG A 38 17.50 4.53 2.30
CA ARG A 38 18.23 3.65 1.36
C ARG A 38 18.23 2.18 1.75
N ARG A 39 18.06 1.86 3.05
CA ARG A 39 18.05 0.50 3.60
C ARG A 39 16.99 0.40 4.68
N LYS A 40 16.40 -0.81 4.84
CA LYS A 40 15.30 -1.06 5.78
C LYS A 40 14.16 -0.05 5.59
N ASN A 41 13.75 0.10 4.34
CA ASN A 41 12.77 1.07 3.87
C ASN A 41 11.35 0.50 3.75
N ASN A 42 11.12 -0.73 4.20
CA ASN A 42 9.81 -1.35 4.26
C ASN A 42 9.26 -1.20 5.68
N PRO A 43 8.31 -0.27 5.93
CA PRO A 43 7.68 -0.13 7.24
C PRO A 43 6.73 -1.31 7.51
N ALA A 44 6.63 -1.72 8.77
CA ALA A 44 5.63 -2.67 9.24
C ALA A 44 4.75 -1.99 10.30
N LEU A 45 3.45 -1.90 10.03
CA LEU A 45 2.47 -1.29 10.95
C LEU A 45 2.00 -2.35 11.95
N ILE A 46 2.44 -2.21 13.20
CA ILE A 46 2.13 -3.14 14.29
C ILE A 46 1.02 -2.56 15.17
N GLY A 47 0.11 -3.41 15.62
CA GLY A 47 -1.06 -3.04 16.42
C GLY A 47 -2.15 -4.09 16.30
N GLU A 48 -3.16 -4.00 17.16
CA GLU A 48 -4.32 -4.88 17.15
C GLU A 48 -5.14 -4.70 15.84
N PRO A 49 -5.90 -5.72 15.40
CA PRO A 49 -6.85 -5.55 14.31
C PRO A 49 -7.86 -4.44 14.59
N GLY A 50 -8.27 -3.70 13.56
CA GLY A 50 -9.29 -2.65 13.70
C GLY A 50 -8.82 -1.31 14.28
N VAL A 51 -7.55 -1.17 14.68
CA VAL A 51 -7.02 0.12 15.22
C VAL A 51 -6.84 1.23 14.17
N GLY A 52 -7.20 0.96 12.91
CA GLY A 52 -7.10 1.94 11.82
C GLY A 52 -5.71 2.02 11.17
N LYS A 53 -5.01 0.89 11.01
CA LYS A 53 -3.73 0.87 10.26
C LYS A 53 -3.90 1.32 8.81
N THR A 54 -5.03 0.96 8.19
CA THR A 54 -5.38 1.35 6.82
C THR A 54 -5.46 2.87 6.68
N ALA A 55 -5.99 3.58 7.69
CA ALA A 55 -6.06 5.05 7.68
C ALA A 55 -4.66 5.71 7.58
N ILE A 56 -3.60 5.08 8.13
CA ILE A 56 -2.23 5.58 7.98
C ILE A 56 -1.78 5.49 6.51
N VAL A 57 -2.19 4.44 5.80
CA VAL A 57 -1.84 4.21 4.40
C VAL A 57 -2.64 5.12 3.47
N GLU A 58 -3.92 5.34 3.76
CA GLU A 58 -4.76 6.31 3.06
C GLU A 58 -4.21 7.73 3.22
N GLY A 59 -3.79 8.09 4.44
CA GLY A 59 -3.14 9.37 4.72
C GLY A 59 -1.80 9.53 4.00
N LEU A 60 -1.02 8.44 3.86
CA LEU A 60 0.18 8.44 3.01
C LEU A 60 -0.18 8.75 1.54
N ALA A 61 -1.22 8.12 0.99
CA ALA A 61 -1.66 8.35 -0.38
C ALA A 61 -2.10 9.81 -0.59
N GLN A 62 -2.87 10.37 0.35
CA GLN A 62 -3.26 11.80 0.35
C GLN A 62 -2.03 12.71 0.35
N ARG A 63 -1.04 12.48 1.22
CA ARG A 63 0.19 13.29 1.25
C ARG A 63 1.01 13.21 -0.04
N ILE A 64 1.07 12.03 -0.67
CA ILE A 64 1.77 11.89 -1.97
C ILE A 64 1.05 12.72 -3.04
N VAL A 65 -0.27 12.65 -3.11
CA VAL A 65 -1.09 13.41 -4.08
C VAL A 65 -0.96 14.92 -3.86
N ASN A 66 -0.94 15.37 -2.60
CA ASN A 66 -0.78 16.77 -2.23
C ASN A 66 0.66 17.30 -2.43
N GLY A 67 1.62 16.43 -2.77
CA GLY A 67 3.03 16.81 -2.89
C GLY A 67 3.74 17.06 -1.56
N GLU A 68 3.17 16.60 -0.45
CA GLU A 68 3.67 16.77 0.92
C GLU A 68 4.67 15.68 1.32
N THR A 69 5.36 15.08 0.34
CA THR A 69 6.32 14.00 0.57
C THR A 69 7.71 14.32 -0.02
N PRO A 70 8.78 13.72 0.53
CA PRO A 70 10.12 13.87 0.00
C PRO A 70 10.23 13.39 -1.46
N LYS A 71 11.21 13.92 -2.20
CA LYS A 71 11.47 13.56 -3.61
C LYS A 71 11.41 12.05 -3.94
N PRO A 72 11.96 11.15 -3.10
CA PRO A 72 11.88 9.71 -3.37
C PRO A 72 10.46 9.14 -3.41
N LEU A 73 9.45 9.81 -2.85
CA LEU A 73 8.07 9.33 -2.79
C LEU A 73 7.12 10.14 -3.67
N LEU A 74 7.57 11.27 -4.23
CA LEU A 74 6.76 12.09 -5.12
C LEU A 74 6.27 11.26 -6.31
N ASN A 75 4.99 11.42 -6.64
CA ASN A 75 4.30 10.77 -7.75
C ASN A 75 4.25 9.23 -7.70
N LYS A 76 4.68 8.60 -6.59
CA LYS A 76 4.53 7.15 -6.44
C LYS A 76 3.05 6.78 -6.28
N ARG A 77 2.65 5.67 -6.88
CA ARG A 77 1.33 5.08 -6.62
C ARG A 77 1.35 4.31 -5.31
N VAL A 78 0.26 4.36 -4.56
CA VAL A 78 0.05 3.51 -3.37
C VAL A 78 -1.04 2.50 -3.71
N LEU A 79 -0.66 1.24 -3.73
CA LEU A 79 -1.53 0.14 -4.15
C LEU A 79 -1.80 -0.76 -2.94
N GLN A 80 -3.06 -0.96 -2.61
CA GLN A 80 -3.47 -1.88 -1.55
C GLN A 80 -3.83 -3.22 -2.17
N LEU A 81 -3.07 -4.25 -1.81
CA LEU A 81 -3.31 -5.62 -2.26
C LEU A 81 -4.43 -6.26 -1.45
N ASP A 82 -5.43 -6.81 -2.14
CA ASP A 82 -6.43 -7.66 -1.51
C ASP A 82 -5.99 -9.13 -1.57
N VAL A 83 -5.58 -9.67 -0.42
CA VAL A 83 -5.18 -11.07 -0.28
C VAL A 83 -6.38 -12.01 -0.48
N GLY A 84 -7.60 -11.59 -0.13
CA GLY A 84 -8.81 -12.36 -0.37
C GLY A 84 -9.04 -12.63 -1.85
N SER A 85 -8.87 -11.58 -2.68
CA SER A 85 -8.93 -11.69 -4.14
C SER A 85 -7.84 -12.58 -4.74
N LEU A 86 -6.64 -12.63 -4.12
CA LEU A 86 -5.58 -13.53 -4.56
C LEU A 86 -5.93 -15.01 -4.35
N VAL A 87 -6.56 -15.32 -3.21
CA VAL A 87 -6.97 -16.68 -2.83
C VAL A 87 -8.24 -17.12 -3.57
N ALA A 88 -9.13 -16.17 -3.87
CA ALA A 88 -10.38 -16.43 -4.57
C ALA A 88 -10.14 -17.12 -5.93
N GLY A 89 -10.81 -18.26 -6.14
CA GLY A 89 -10.69 -19.03 -7.38
C GLY A 89 -9.35 -19.76 -7.56
N THR A 90 -8.52 -19.86 -6.52
CA THR A 90 -7.38 -20.80 -6.52
C THR A 90 -7.87 -22.18 -6.07
N MET A 91 -7.81 -23.16 -6.97
CA MET A 91 -8.26 -24.54 -6.70
C MET A 91 -7.06 -25.48 -6.46
N TYR A 92 -5.87 -25.07 -6.89
CA TYR A 92 -4.66 -25.88 -6.88
C TYR A 92 -3.57 -25.23 -6.03
N ARG A 93 -2.86 -26.05 -5.25
CA ARG A 93 -1.65 -25.63 -4.52
C ARG A 93 -0.65 -25.01 -5.50
N GLY A 94 -0.14 -23.82 -5.18
CA GLY A 94 0.83 -23.08 -5.99
C GLY A 94 0.24 -21.99 -6.90
N GLN A 95 -1.06 -21.99 -7.19
CA GLN A 95 -1.68 -20.92 -7.98
C GLN A 95 -1.63 -19.55 -7.28
N PHE A 96 -1.77 -19.55 -5.96
CA PHE A 96 -1.59 -18.35 -5.14
C PHE A 96 -0.18 -17.75 -5.32
N GLU A 97 0.86 -18.58 -5.18
CA GLU A 97 2.25 -18.14 -5.33
C GLU A 97 2.53 -17.61 -6.73
N GLU A 98 1.97 -18.25 -7.77
CA GLU A 98 2.13 -17.80 -9.15
C GLU A 98 1.47 -16.43 -9.37
N ARG A 99 0.25 -16.23 -8.86
CA ARG A 99 -0.44 -14.93 -8.92
C ARG A 99 0.32 -13.84 -8.17
N LEU A 100 0.81 -14.14 -6.96
CA LEU A 100 1.60 -13.20 -6.17
C LEU A 100 2.91 -12.83 -6.87
N LYS A 101 3.61 -13.81 -7.46
CA LYS A 101 4.82 -13.54 -8.25
C LYS A 101 4.53 -12.60 -9.43
N ARG A 102 3.44 -12.83 -10.17
CA ARG A 102 3.05 -11.96 -11.29
C ARG A 102 2.74 -10.53 -10.81
N VAL A 103 2.04 -10.38 -9.70
CA VAL A 103 1.78 -9.06 -9.08
C VAL A 103 3.09 -8.36 -8.72
N ILE A 104 4.03 -9.05 -8.07
CA ILE A 104 5.33 -8.46 -7.70
C ILE A 104 6.14 -8.05 -8.94
N GLU A 105 6.15 -8.85 -10.00
CA GLU A 105 6.86 -8.53 -11.24
C GLU A 105 6.25 -7.31 -11.96
N GLU A 106 4.91 -7.21 -12.04
CA GLU A 106 4.24 -6.03 -12.57
C GLU A 106 4.59 -4.78 -11.72
N LEU A 107 4.63 -4.90 -10.40
CA LEU A 107 4.93 -3.79 -9.49
C LEU A 107 6.36 -3.28 -9.61
N LYS A 108 7.35 -4.17 -9.77
CA LYS A 108 8.76 -3.80 -9.98
C LYS A 108 8.95 -2.86 -11.18
N SER A 109 8.10 -2.99 -12.20
CA SER A 109 8.16 -2.14 -13.39
C SER A 109 7.54 -0.75 -13.19
N SER A 110 6.70 -0.58 -12.17
CA SER A 110 5.85 0.62 -11.97
C SER A 110 6.35 1.60 -10.90
N ASP A 111 7.44 1.28 -10.20
CA ASP A 111 8.00 2.10 -9.10
C ASP A 111 6.96 2.52 -8.02
N SER A 112 6.02 1.61 -7.74
CA SER A 112 4.89 1.81 -6.82
C SER A 112 5.18 1.35 -5.38
N ILE A 113 4.40 1.85 -4.41
CA ILE A 113 4.37 1.39 -3.03
C ILE A 113 3.23 0.36 -2.90
N LEU A 114 3.55 -0.84 -2.44
CA LEU A 114 2.57 -1.88 -2.17
C LEU A 114 2.28 -1.94 -0.67
N PHE A 115 1.01 -1.78 -0.32
CA PHE A 115 0.47 -2.10 0.99
C PHE A 115 -0.15 -3.49 0.95
N ILE A 116 0.29 -4.36 1.86
CA ILE A 116 -0.25 -5.70 2.05
C ILE A 116 -0.86 -5.70 3.44
N ASP A 117 -2.16 -5.88 3.52
CA ASP A 117 -2.80 -6.13 4.80
C ASP A 117 -2.50 -7.57 5.25
N GLU A 118 -2.35 -7.77 6.56
CA GLU A 118 -2.21 -9.12 7.15
C GLU A 118 -1.06 -9.99 6.61
N VAL A 119 0.15 -9.42 6.43
CA VAL A 119 1.37 -10.14 5.97
C VAL A 119 1.73 -11.42 6.77
N HIS A 120 1.14 -11.61 7.95
CA HIS A 120 1.42 -12.76 8.83
C HIS A 120 0.53 -13.97 8.56
N MET A 121 -0.41 -13.87 7.61
CA MET A 121 -1.31 -14.95 7.24
C MET A 121 -0.64 -16.02 6.36
#